data_AF-A0A293NG35-F1
#
_entry.id   AF-A0A293NG35-F1
#
_cell.length_a   1.000
_cell.length_b   1.000
_cell.length_c   1.000
_cell.angle_alpha   90.00
_cell.angle_beta   90.00
_cell.angle_gamma   90.00
#
_symmetry.space_group_name_H-M   'P 1'
#
loop_
_entity.id
_entity.type
_entity.pdbx_description
1 polymer ?
#
loop_
_entity_poly.entity_id
_entity_poly.type
_entity_poly.pdbx_seq_one_letter_code
_entity_poly.pdbx_strand_id
1 'polypeptide(L)'
;MSEGIDLDLDNYELHDLLNLFKLDYNFSLDDLKQAKKMVMKTHPDKCNLPKEYFIFFSKAFKVIVSVHKFRTRGDTQRSTVYVIEKDDDESKEQLLKKLANKPNFNKIFNELFEKHYIHSEETDGGYGDWLKSDEDIDTSVATKSNMHAAFEAKKSAARDMVVKKGVSDMGGEGYGQSDLVGEVPESYGSALFSNLGYEDLRKAHMETVVPVTQEDIQNRPVFKNEQELRHHRDAQSNKPMSEEESRMYLDEQRKGENKNDVQRAFKLAKQDEAARRANEAWISGFKRIGC
;
A
#
# COMPACT_ATOMS: atom_id res chain seq x y z
N MET A 1 -2.98 23.62 -25.46
CA MET A 1 -2.52 23.69 -24.05
C MET A 1 -1.60 22.50 -23.85
N SER A 2 -0.32 22.70 -24.14
CA SER A 2 0.74 21.70 -23.99
C SER A 2 1.48 22.02 -22.69
N GLU A 3 0.88 21.61 -21.57
CA GLU A 3 1.61 21.49 -20.32
C GLU A 3 2.61 20.35 -20.49
N GLY A 4 3.85 20.56 -20.06
CA GLY A 4 4.95 19.61 -20.23
C GLY A 4 4.61 18.28 -19.57
N ILE A 5 4.35 17.26 -20.39
CA ILE A 5 4.24 15.88 -19.93
C ILE A 5 5.57 15.51 -19.27
N ASP A 6 5.51 15.09 -18.02
CA ASP A 6 6.68 14.54 -17.33
C ASP A 6 7.11 13.26 -18.05
N LEU A 7 8.36 13.21 -18.48
CA LEU A 7 8.93 12.08 -19.22
C LEU A 7 9.58 11.06 -18.28
N ASP A 8 9.58 11.34 -16.97
CA ASP A 8 10.05 10.42 -15.96
C ASP A 8 8.91 9.50 -15.50
N LEU A 9 9.06 8.20 -15.78
CA LEU A 9 8.08 7.18 -15.41
C LEU A 9 8.04 6.94 -13.90
N ASP A 10 9.11 7.25 -13.17
CA ASP A 10 9.21 6.94 -11.74
C ASP A 10 8.28 7.83 -10.89
N ASN A 11 7.87 8.99 -11.44
CA ASN A 11 6.92 9.94 -10.85
C ASN A 11 5.44 9.60 -11.10
N TYR A 12 5.14 8.59 -11.92
CA TYR A 12 3.76 8.22 -12.24
C TYR A 12 3.23 7.15 -11.30
N GLU A 13 2.03 7.38 -10.76
CA GLU A 13 1.27 6.34 -10.09
C GLU A 13 0.48 5.49 -11.09
N LEU A 14 -0.04 4.35 -10.62
CA LEU A 14 -0.89 3.48 -11.43
C LEU A 14 -2.08 4.26 -12.01
N HIS A 15 -2.71 5.13 -11.21
CA HIS A 15 -3.87 5.90 -11.67
C HIS A 15 -3.52 6.80 -12.84
N ASP A 16 -2.36 7.47 -12.79
CA ASP A 16 -1.88 8.35 -13.85
C ASP A 16 -1.56 7.58 -15.13
N LEU A 17 -0.93 6.40 -15.00
CA LEU A 17 -0.66 5.53 -16.14
C LEU A 17 -1.95 5.00 -16.78
N LEU A 18 -2.95 4.63 -15.98
CA LEU A 18 -4.24 4.20 -16.51
C LEU A 18 -4.94 5.36 -17.21
N ASN A 19 -4.94 6.55 -16.63
CA ASN A 19 -5.51 7.77 -17.22
C ASN A 19 -4.80 8.15 -18.54
N LEU A 20 -3.48 8.00 -18.61
CA LEU A 20 -2.67 8.27 -19.82
C LEU A 20 -3.16 7.45 -21.02
N PHE A 21 -3.54 6.18 -20.80
CA PHE A 21 -4.07 5.30 -21.84
C PHE A 21 -5.60 5.24 -21.89
N LYS A 22 -6.29 6.00 -21.03
CA LYS A 22 -7.75 6.00 -20.87
C LYS A 22 -8.30 4.60 -20.54
N LEU A 23 -7.64 3.92 -19.61
CA LEU A 23 -7.97 2.58 -19.15
C LEU A 23 -8.67 2.65 -17.77
N ASP A 24 -9.60 1.72 -17.53
CA ASP A 24 -10.13 1.44 -16.20
C ASP A 24 -9.22 0.42 -15.49
N TYR A 25 -9.31 0.28 -14.16
CA TYR A 25 -8.59 -0.72 -13.37
C TYR A 25 -8.92 -2.16 -13.82
N ASN A 26 -10.12 -2.39 -14.36
CA ASN A 26 -10.56 -3.67 -14.91
C ASN A 26 -10.28 -3.84 -16.42
N PHE A 27 -9.17 -3.28 -16.92
CA PHE A 27 -8.81 -3.36 -18.33
C PHE A 27 -8.57 -4.79 -18.84
N SER A 28 -9.03 -5.09 -20.05
CA SER A 28 -8.95 -6.38 -20.73
C SER A 28 -7.82 -6.45 -21.77
N LEU A 29 -7.63 -7.62 -22.40
CA LEU A 29 -6.71 -7.78 -23.53
C LEU A 29 -7.05 -6.88 -24.73
N ASP A 30 -8.33 -6.55 -24.93
CA ASP A 30 -8.74 -5.67 -26.02
C ASP A 30 -8.41 -4.21 -25.73
N ASP A 31 -8.50 -3.80 -24.47
CA ASP A 31 -8.09 -2.46 -24.03
C ASP A 31 -6.57 -2.27 -24.17
N LEU A 32 -5.78 -3.33 -23.89
CA LEU A 32 -4.35 -3.35 -24.17
C LEU A 32 -4.03 -3.21 -25.67
N LYS A 33 -4.85 -3.78 -26.56
CA LYS A 33 -4.69 -3.57 -28.01
C LYS A 33 -4.96 -2.12 -28.40
N GLN A 34 -5.93 -1.46 -27.76
CA GLN A 34 -6.20 -0.04 -27.98
C GLN A 34 -5.07 0.84 -27.47
N ALA A 35 -4.57 0.58 -26.26
CA ALA A 35 -3.39 1.26 -25.72
C ALA A 35 -2.17 1.10 -26.63
N LYS A 36 -1.93 -0.10 -27.19
CA LYS A 36 -0.87 -0.34 -28.18
C LYS A 36 -1.04 0.52 -29.44
N LYS A 37 -2.29 0.68 -29.94
CA LYS A 37 -2.56 1.56 -31.07
C LYS A 37 -2.25 3.02 -30.74
N MET A 38 -2.51 3.45 -29.51
CA MET A 38 -2.17 4.80 -29.03
C MET A 38 -0.64 5.04 -29.04
N VAL A 39 0.14 4.12 -28.47
CA VAL A 39 1.62 4.17 -28.53
C VAL A 39 2.12 4.28 -29.97
N MET A 40 1.56 3.50 -30.89
CA MET A 40 1.97 3.51 -32.30
C MET A 40 1.64 4.83 -33.02
N LYS A 41 0.70 5.63 -32.50
CA LYS A 41 0.42 6.98 -33.03
C LYS A 41 1.47 7.98 -32.55
N THR A 42 2.05 7.79 -31.36
CA THR A 42 3.12 8.65 -30.81
C THR A 42 4.49 8.48 -31.48
N HIS A 43 4.59 7.63 -32.51
CA HIS A 43 5.84 7.43 -33.24
C HIS A 43 6.29 8.74 -33.93
N PRO A 44 7.59 9.10 -33.87
CA PRO A 44 8.11 10.34 -34.47
C PRO A 44 7.72 10.50 -35.94
N ASP A 45 7.75 9.42 -36.73
CA ASP A 45 7.34 9.45 -38.15
C ASP A 45 5.86 9.83 -38.39
N LYS A 46 4.98 9.68 -37.40
CA LYS A 46 3.54 9.96 -37.55
C LYS A 46 3.11 11.27 -36.91
N CYS A 47 3.78 11.67 -35.83
CA CYS A 47 3.38 12.85 -35.07
C CYS A 47 4.49 13.90 -34.91
N ASN A 48 5.59 13.84 -35.67
CA ASN A 48 6.70 14.81 -35.65
C ASN A 48 7.13 15.25 -34.21
N LEU A 49 6.93 14.36 -33.25
CA LEU A 49 7.19 14.55 -31.83
C LEU A 49 8.60 14.05 -31.52
N PRO A 50 9.27 14.61 -30.50
CA PRO A 50 10.57 14.10 -30.05
C PRO A 50 10.49 12.60 -29.72
N LYS A 51 11.57 11.88 -30.04
CA LYS A 51 11.71 10.44 -29.78
C LYS A 51 11.44 10.07 -28.32
N GLU A 52 11.72 10.99 -27.41
CA GLU A 52 11.56 10.84 -25.96
C GLU A 52 10.12 10.50 -25.56
N TYR A 53 9.12 11.14 -26.18
CA TYR A 53 7.71 10.82 -25.94
C TYR A 53 7.40 9.38 -26.32
N PHE A 54 7.84 8.92 -27.50
CA PHE A 54 7.62 7.53 -27.91
C PHE A 54 8.28 6.52 -26.96
N ILE A 55 9.50 6.82 -26.48
CA ILE A 55 10.19 5.98 -25.50
C ILE A 55 9.38 5.93 -24.20
N PHE A 56 8.90 7.07 -23.71
CA PHE A 56 8.07 7.17 -22.52
C PHE A 56 6.78 6.33 -22.66
N PHE A 57 5.98 6.56 -23.71
CA PHE A 57 4.75 5.79 -23.97
C PHE A 57 5.02 4.29 -24.14
N SER A 58 6.15 3.90 -24.75
CA SER A 58 6.55 2.50 -24.88
C SER A 58 6.90 1.86 -23.53
N LYS A 59 7.63 2.58 -22.67
CA LYS A 59 7.94 2.12 -21.31
C LYS A 59 6.68 2.02 -20.46
N ALA A 60 5.84 3.04 -20.44
CA ALA A 60 4.57 3.05 -19.72
C ALA A 60 3.66 1.88 -20.14
N PHE A 61 3.55 1.62 -21.46
CA PHE A 61 2.80 0.47 -21.96
C PHE A 61 3.38 -0.87 -21.52
N LYS A 62 4.71 -1.03 -21.48
CA LYS A 62 5.35 -2.26 -20.97
C LYS A 62 5.00 -2.52 -19.51
N VAL A 63 4.95 -1.47 -18.68
CA VAL A 63 4.55 -1.59 -17.27
C VAL A 63 3.12 -2.10 -17.16
N ILE A 64 2.17 -1.48 -17.87
CA ILE A 64 0.75 -1.91 -17.85
C ILE A 64 0.60 -3.37 -18.32
N VAL A 65 1.34 -3.76 -19.37
CA VAL A 65 1.37 -5.17 -19.81
C VAL A 65 1.95 -6.09 -18.74
N SER A 66 2.98 -5.66 -18.01
CA SER A 66 3.56 -6.42 -16.90
C SER A 66 2.54 -6.64 -15.79
N VAL A 67 1.81 -5.58 -15.40
CA VAL A 67 0.73 -5.63 -14.41
C VAL A 67 -0.38 -6.59 -14.84
N HIS A 68 -0.84 -6.51 -16.09
CA HIS A 68 -1.83 -7.44 -16.62
C HIS A 68 -1.33 -8.88 -16.59
N LYS A 69 -0.08 -9.12 -17.01
CA LYS A 69 0.52 -10.45 -16.96
C LYS A 69 0.61 -10.97 -15.53
N PHE A 70 0.99 -10.13 -14.57
CA PHE A 70 1.05 -10.49 -13.16
C PHE A 70 -0.33 -10.93 -12.65
N ARG A 71 -1.38 -10.15 -12.97
CA ARG A 71 -2.77 -10.47 -12.63
C ARG A 71 -3.27 -11.78 -13.25
N THR A 72 -2.94 -12.04 -14.53
CA THR A 72 -3.42 -13.25 -15.24
C THR A 72 -2.55 -14.49 -14.98
N ARG A 73 -1.31 -14.34 -14.47
CA ARG A 73 -0.35 -15.44 -14.27
C ARG A 73 -0.67 -16.37 -13.09
N GLY A 74 -1.82 -16.21 -12.44
CA GLY A 74 -2.29 -17.10 -11.38
C GLY A 74 -2.59 -18.55 -11.81
N ASP A 75 -2.58 -18.87 -13.11
CA ASP A 75 -3.15 -20.14 -13.62
C ASP A 75 -2.17 -21.06 -14.38
N THR A 76 -0.88 -21.07 -14.06
CA THR A 76 0.03 -22.08 -14.64
C THR A 76 0.93 -22.71 -13.60
N GLN A 77 0.57 -23.92 -13.16
CA GLN A 77 1.46 -25.00 -12.70
C GLN A 77 2.86 -24.57 -12.26
N ARG A 78 2.99 -23.82 -11.17
CA ARG A 78 4.28 -23.61 -10.51
C ARG A 78 4.36 -24.54 -9.32
N SER A 79 5.40 -25.36 -9.32
CA SER A 79 5.75 -26.20 -8.18
C SER A 79 5.87 -25.35 -6.92
N THR A 80 5.22 -25.76 -5.84
CA THR A 80 5.38 -25.16 -4.50
C THR A 80 6.69 -25.54 -3.84
N VAL A 81 7.49 -26.40 -4.49
CA VAL A 81 8.84 -26.72 -4.04
C VAL A 81 9.70 -25.49 -4.23
N TYR A 82 10.25 -24.99 -3.12
CA TYR A 82 11.29 -23.97 -3.12
C TYR A 82 12.50 -24.51 -3.89
N VAL A 83 12.60 -24.14 -5.17
CA VAL A 83 13.79 -24.38 -5.97
C VAL A 83 14.68 -23.18 -5.73
N ILE A 84 15.81 -23.41 -5.04
CA ILE A 84 16.91 -22.45 -5.10
C ILE A 84 17.29 -22.38 -6.57
N GLU A 85 16.95 -21.28 -7.23
CA GLU A 85 17.53 -20.97 -8.54
C GLU A 85 19.03 -20.88 -8.29
N LYS A 86 19.75 -21.97 -8.59
CA LYS A 86 21.19 -21.90 -8.72
C LYS A 86 21.42 -21.01 -9.92
N ASP A 87 21.84 -19.79 -9.63
CA ASP A 87 22.31 -18.87 -10.64
C ASP A 87 23.54 -19.55 -11.24
N ASP A 88 23.37 -20.26 -12.37
CA ASP A 88 24.41 -21.07 -13.06
C ASP A 88 25.59 -20.21 -13.59
N ASP A 89 25.65 -18.93 -13.19
CA ASP A 89 26.71 -18.01 -13.55
C ASP A 89 27.92 -18.21 -12.63
N GLU A 90 28.69 -19.27 -12.90
CA GLU A 90 29.97 -19.59 -12.21
C GLU A 90 30.89 -18.36 -12.09
N SER A 91 30.77 -17.40 -13.01
CA SER A 91 31.54 -16.17 -13.01
C SER A 91 31.23 -15.26 -11.80
N LYS A 92 29.96 -15.18 -11.37
CA LYS A 92 29.55 -14.38 -10.20
C LYS A 92 30.07 -15.00 -8.91
N GLU A 93 29.97 -16.32 -8.77
CA GLU A 93 30.48 -17.03 -7.59
C GLU A 93 31.99 -16.84 -7.40
N GLN A 94 32.76 -16.97 -8.49
CA GLN A 94 34.21 -16.76 -8.46
C GLN A 94 34.56 -15.33 -8.08
N LEU A 95 33.77 -14.34 -8.53
CA LEU A 95 33.98 -12.94 -8.24
C LEU A 95 33.70 -12.62 -6.76
N LEU A 96 32.62 -13.18 -6.21
CA LEU A 96 32.28 -13.07 -4.78
C LEU A 96 33.35 -13.72 -3.89
N LYS A 97 33.83 -14.92 -4.25
CA LYS A 97 34.92 -15.60 -3.52
C LYS A 97 36.21 -14.79 -3.52
N LYS A 98 36.58 -14.17 -4.65
CA LYS A 98 37.77 -13.29 -4.73
C LYS A 98 37.63 -12.05 -3.85
N LEU A 99 36.42 -11.50 -3.75
CA LEU A 99 36.17 -10.31 -2.93
C LEU A 99 36.14 -10.62 -1.42
N ALA A 100 35.53 -11.74 -1.03
CA ALA A 100 35.46 -12.18 0.37
C ALA A 100 36.86 -12.37 0.98
N ASN A 101 37.85 -12.74 0.16
CA ASN A 101 39.23 -12.92 0.59
C ASN A 101 40.03 -11.61 0.70
N LYS A 102 39.45 -10.43 0.41
CA LYS A 102 40.14 -9.15 0.57
C LYS A 102 40.14 -8.71 2.05
N PRO A 103 41.25 -8.15 2.56
CA PRO A 103 41.35 -7.75 3.99
C PRO A 103 40.38 -6.63 4.38
N ASN A 104 39.93 -5.81 3.43
CA ASN A 104 38.95 -4.72 3.65
C ASN A 104 37.53 -5.08 3.19
N PHE A 105 37.20 -6.37 3.09
CA PHE A 105 35.89 -6.84 2.60
C PHE A 105 34.72 -6.15 3.31
N ASN A 106 34.71 -6.11 4.65
CA ASN A 106 33.60 -5.54 5.41
C ASN A 106 33.34 -4.06 5.05
N LYS A 107 34.40 -3.27 4.85
CA LYS A 107 34.25 -1.85 4.48
C LYS A 107 33.70 -1.71 3.06
N ILE A 108 34.24 -2.49 2.12
CA ILE A 108 33.78 -2.50 0.72
C ILE A 108 32.33 -2.99 0.63
N PHE A 109 31.98 -4.02 1.39
CA PHE A 109 30.64 -4.58 1.45
C PHE A 109 29.66 -3.56 2.00
N ASN A 110 29.95 -2.96 3.15
CA ASN A 110 29.08 -1.94 3.75
C ASN A 110 28.91 -0.74 2.81
N GLU A 111 29.98 -0.19 2.24
CA GLU A 111 29.88 0.93 1.30
C GLU A 111 29.03 0.61 0.06
N LEU A 112 29.14 -0.60 -0.48
CA LEU A 112 28.32 -1.05 -1.61
C LEU A 112 26.87 -1.34 -1.21
N PHE A 113 26.67 -1.91 -0.02
CA PHE A 113 25.36 -2.20 0.54
C PHE A 113 24.59 -0.90 0.76
N GLU A 114 25.15 0.04 1.53
CA GLU A 114 24.52 1.35 1.81
C GLU A 114 24.18 2.11 0.52
N LYS A 115 25.03 2.00 -0.51
CA LYS A 115 24.80 2.65 -1.81
C LYS A 115 23.64 2.04 -2.61
N HIS A 116 23.39 0.73 -2.47
CA HIS A 116 22.41 -0.01 -3.26
C HIS A 116 21.24 -0.53 -2.42
N TYR A 117 21.17 -0.14 -1.14
CA TYR A 117 20.12 -0.51 -0.23
C TYR A 117 18.80 0.14 -0.68
N ILE A 118 17.80 -0.70 -0.93
CA ILE A 118 16.47 -0.25 -1.33
C ILE A 118 15.71 0.04 -0.04
N HIS A 119 15.42 1.30 0.18
CA HIS A 119 14.59 1.74 1.28
C HIS A 119 13.13 1.45 0.92
N SER A 120 12.36 0.87 1.83
CA SER A 120 10.91 0.74 1.71
C SER A 120 10.22 1.68 2.69
N GLU A 121 8.96 1.98 2.43
CA GLU A 121 8.13 2.75 3.37
C GLU A 121 8.05 2.03 4.72
N GLU A 122 8.02 0.70 4.75
CA GLU A 122 8.07 -0.08 6.00
C GLU A 122 9.41 0.03 6.75
N THR A 123 10.56 0.08 6.07
CA THR A 123 11.87 0.18 6.75
C THR A 123 12.12 1.56 7.34
N ASP A 124 11.64 2.59 6.65
CA ASP A 124 11.85 3.98 7.02
C ASP A 124 10.66 4.53 7.84
N GLY A 125 9.51 3.85 7.77
CA GLY A 125 8.26 4.21 8.42
C GLY A 125 8.13 3.57 9.79
N GLY A 126 7.94 4.43 10.79
CA GLY A 126 7.67 4.02 12.16
C GLY A 126 7.52 5.24 13.05
N TYR A 127 7.33 5.03 14.35
CA TYR A 127 7.14 6.13 15.28
C TYR A 127 8.45 6.73 15.81
N GLY A 128 9.58 6.46 15.17
CA GLY A 128 10.90 6.88 15.66
C GLY A 128 11.06 8.39 15.75
N ASP A 129 10.59 9.13 14.75
CA ASP A 129 10.67 10.60 14.73
C ASP A 129 9.60 11.23 15.62
N TRP A 130 8.37 10.69 15.59
CA TRP A 130 7.28 11.09 16.48
C TRP A 130 7.63 10.88 17.97
N LEU A 131 8.28 9.76 18.32
CA LEU A 131 8.66 9.46 19.70
C LEU A 131 9.76 10.40 20.23
N LYS A 132 10.56 10.98 19.34
CA LYS A 132 11.60 11.96 19.68
C LYS A 132 11.08 13.39 19.70
N SER A 133 9.88 13.64 19.16
CA SER A 133 9.29 14.98 19.11
C SER A 133 8.42 15.24 20.35
N ASP A 134 8.13 16.51 20.57
CA ASP A 134 7.13 16.94 21.57
C ASP A 134 5.71 17.02 20.95
N GLU A 135 5.51 16.40 19.78
CA GLU A 135 4.20 16.35 19.13
C GLU A 135 3.22 15.54 19.98
N ASP A 136 1.96 15.96 19.99
CA ASP A 136 0.87 15.31 20.75
C ASP A 136 1.06 15.27 22.29
N ILE A 137 2.10 15.93 22.84
CA ILE A 137 2.24 16.11 24.28
C ILE A 137 1.22 17.13 24.79
N ASP A 138 0.33 16.67 25.66
CA ASP A 138 -0.63 17.55 26.32
C ASP A 138 0.07 18.44 27.36
N THR A 139 0.25 19.71 27.01
CA THR A 139 0.78 20.76 27.89
C THR A 139 -0.32 21.54 28.61
N SER A 140 -1.58 21.15 28.49
CA SER A 140 -2.70 21.88 29.09
C SER A 140 -2.70 21.78 30.61
N VAL A 141 -2.82 22.94 31.28
CA VAL A 141 -2.92 23.02 32.73
C VAL A 141 -4.40 23.04 33.12
N ALA A 142 -4.93 21.89 33.48
CA ALA A 142 -6.31 21.76 33.96
C ALA A 142 -6.39 21.82 35.49
N THR A 143 -7.26 22.70 36.01
CA THR A 143 -7.62 22.72 37.44
C THR A 143 -8.83 21.83 37.69
N LYS A 144 -8.99 21.26 38.90
CA LYS A 144 -10.15 20.42 39.29
C LYS A 144 -11.52 20.98 38.87
N SER A 145 -11.70 22.30 38.90
CA SER A 145 -12.95 22.98 38.49
C SER A 145 -13.23 22.89 36.99
N ASN A 146 -12.19 22.90 36.15
CA ASN A 146 -12.32 22.98 34.69
C ASN A 146 -12.02 21.64 33.99
N MET A 147 -11.64 20.60 34.74
CA MET A 147 -11.29 19.31 34.15
C MET A 147 -12.43 18.72 33.33
N HIS A 148 -13.68 18.87 33.76
CA HIS A 148 -14.82 18.30 33.03
C HIS A 148 -14.93 18.89 31.61
N ALA A 149 -14.84 20.22 31.49
CA ALA A 149 -14.87 20.89 30.20
C ALA A 149 -13.65 20.51 29.34
N ALA A 150 -12.47 20.37 29.95
CA ALA A 150 -11.26 19.92 29.25
C ALA A 150 -11.38 18.48 28.71
N PHE A 151 -11.98 17.57 29.51
CA PHE A 151 -12.25 16.19 29.06
C PHE A 151 -13.27 16.15 27.92
N GLU A 152 -14.37 16.92 28.00
CA GLU A 152 -15.36 16.95 26.92
C GLU A 152 -14.78 17.53 25.62
N ALA A 153 -13.95 18.57 25.70
CA ALA A 153 -13.25 19.10 24.54
C ALA A 153 -12.34 18.05 23.88
N LYS A 154 -11.57 17.29 24.69
CA LYS A 154 -10.73 16.20 24.18
C LYS A 154 -11.53 15.06 23.56
N LYS A 155 -12.64 14.64 24.18
CA LYS A 155 -13.51 13.61 23.64
C LYS A 155 -14.13 14.03 22.31
N SER A 156 -14.53 15.29 22.18
CA SER A 156 -15.05 15.85 20.93
C SER A 156 -14.00 15.84 19.83
N ALA A 157 -12.78 16.31 20.12
CA ALA A 157 -11.69 16.29 19.15
C ALA A 157 -11.32 14.86 18.72
N ALA A 158 -11.25 13.92 19.68
CA ALA A 158 -10.99 12.52 19.39
C ALA A 158 -12.11 11.90 18.53
N ARG A 159 -13.38 12.23 18.82
CA ARG A 159 -14.54 11.76 18.05
C ARG A 159 -14.49 12.19 16.59
N ASP A 160 -14.09 13.43 16.32
CA ASP A 160 -13.99 13.95 14.95
C ASP A 160 -12.90 13.25 14.12
N MET A 161 -11.90 12.66 14.79
CA MET A 161 -10.82 11.91 14.15
C MET A 161 -11.13 10.42 13.95
N VAL A 162 -12.16 9.87 14.62
CA VAL A 162 -12.47 8.42 14.55
C VAL A 162 -13.04 8.06 13.20
N VAL A 163 -12.27 7.31 12.41
CA VAL A 163 -12.72 6.77 11.13
C VAL A 163 -13.66 5.59 11.36
N LYS A 164 -14.92 5.74 10.93
CA LYS A 164 -15.89 4.64 10.98
C LYS A 164 -15.62 3.64 9.84
N LYS A 165 -14.89 2.57 10.14
CA LYS A 165 -14.76 1.43 9.22
C LYS A 165 -16.06 0.63 9.19
N GLY A 166 -16.44 0.15 8.00
CA GLY A 166 -17.59 -0.73 7.81
C GLY A 166 -17.34 -2.13 8.36
N VAL A 167 -18.14 -3.10 7.95
CA VAL A 167 -17.86 -4.52 8.22
C VAL A 167 -16.60 -4.90 7.44
N SER A 168 -15.52 -5.18 8.15
CA SER A 168 -14.27 -5.72 7.59
C SER A 168 -14.22 -7.22 7.81
N ASP A 169 -13.65 -7.94 6.85
CA ASP A 169 -13.40 -9.38 7.02
C ASP A 169 -12.38 -9.60 8.15
N MET A 170 -12.71 -10.51 9.06
CA MET A 170 -11.97 -10.72 10.31
C MET A 170 -10.86 -11.75 10.12
N GLY A 171 -10.03 -11.57 9.08
CA GLY A 171 -9.06 -12.58 8.64
C GLY A 171 -7.64 -12.09 8.36
N GLY A 172 -7.39 -10.77 8.31
CA GLY A 172 -6.10 -10.23 7.80
C GLY A 172 -5.00 -10.04 8.85
N GLU A 173 -5.29 -9.34 9.94
CA GLU A 173 -4.22 -8.66 10.71
C GLU A 173 -3.69 -9.42 11.94
N GLY A 174 -4.08 -10.68 12.14
CA GLY A 174 -3.74 -11.44 13.36
C GLY A 174 -3.10 -12.81 13.15
N TYR A 175 -3.09 -13.35 11.93
CA TYR A 175 -2.70 -14.73 11.63
C TYR A 175 -1.43 -14.81 10.76
N GLY A 176 -0.37 -14.10 11.16
CA GLY A 176 0.94 -14.22 10.52
C GLY A 176 0.96 -13.88 9.02
N GLN A 177 0.00 -13.08 8.56
CA GLN A 177 0.00 -12.54 7.21
C GLN A 177 0.87 -11.29 7.20
N SER A 178 1.82 -11.25 6.29
CA SER A 178 2.61 -10.05 6.01
C SER A 178 2.04 -9.37 4.78
N ASP A 179 1.97 -8.05 4.80
CA ASP A 179 1.68 -7.33 3.57
C ASP A 179 2.84 -7.51 2.60
N LEU A 180 2.52 -7.89 1.36
CA LEU A 180 3.52 -8.16 0.33
C LEU A 180 4.12 -6.88 -0.25
N VAL A 181 3.47 -5.74 0.01
CA VAL A 181 3.80 -4.47 -0.63
C VAL A 181 4.74 -3.62 0.24
N GLY A 182 4.95 -4.00 1.51
CA GLY A 182 5.82 -3.26 2.43
C GLY A 182 5.30 -1.84 2.69
N GLU A 183 3.98 -1.67 2.73
CA GLU A 183 3.35 -0.44 3.21
C GLU A 183 3.43 -0.37 4.74
N VAL A 184 3.50 0.85 5.27
CA VAL A 184 3.44 1.07 6.72
C VAL A 184 2.08 0.60 7.23
N PRO A 185 2.02 -0.33 8.19
CA PRO A 185 0.75 -0.75 8.75
C PRO A 185 0.06 0.43 9.44
N GLU A 186 -1.27 0.44 9.41
CA GLU A 186 -2.05 1.48 10.08
C GLU A 186 -1.85 1.46 11.61
N SER A 187 -1.58 0.28 12.16
CA SER A 187 -1.31 0.03 13.57
C SER A 187 -0.35 -1.15 13.69
N TYR A 188 0.65 -1.01 14.57
CA TYR A 188 1.53 -2.10 15.00
C TYR A 188 0.96 -2.86 16.21
N GLY A 189 -0.30 -2.62 16.57
CA GLY A 189 -0.97 -3.30 17.68
C GLY A 189 -1.34 -4.75 17.34
N SER A 190 -1.53 -5.55 18.38
CA SER A 190 -1.97 -6.93 18.24
C SER A 190 -3.45 -7.03 17.85
N ALA A 191 -3.81 -8.04 17.07
CA ALA A 191 -5.20 -8.32 16.76
C ALA A 191 -6.01 -8.70 18.02
N LEU A 192 -7.33 -8.43 17.98
CA LEU A 192 -8.28 -8.61 19.09
C LEU A 192 -8.27 -10.02 19.74
N PHE A 193 -7.84 -11.05 19.04
CA PHE A 193 -7.77 -12.44 19.52
C PHE A 193 -6.37 -13.05 19.48
N SER A 194 -5.35 -12.21 19.47
CA SER A 194 -3.96 -12.67 19.53
C SER A 194 -3.63 -13.27 20.90
N ASN A 195 -2.81 -14.32 20.92
CA ASN A 195 -2.35 -14.93 22.18
C ASN A 195 -1.39 -14.01 22.97
N LEU A 196 -0.73 -13.07 22.29
CA LEU A 196 0.16 -12.08 22.88
C LEU A 196 -0.43 -10.69 22.65
N GLY A 197 -1.12 -10.16 23.66
CA GLY A 197 -1.71 -8.83 23.62
C GLY A 197 -0.66 -7.74 23.80
N TYR A 198 -0.47 -6.93 22.77
CA TYR A 198 0.25 -5.66 22.83
C TYR A 198 -0.53 -4.61 22.02
N GLU A 199 -0.36 -3.35 22.37
CA GLU A 199 -1.02 -2.24 21.69
C GLU A 199 0.02 -1.42 20.94
N ASP A 200 -0.45 -0.75 19.90
CA ASP A 200 0.36 0.20 19.15
C ASP A 200 0.86 1.34 20.04
N LEU A 201 2.14 1.68 19.91
CA LEU A 201 2.79 2.67 20.77
C LEU A 201 2.17 4.07 20.59
N ARG A 202 1.96 4.52 19.35
CA ARG A 202 1.37 5.84 19.11
C ARG A 202 -0.07 5.89 19.62
N LYS A 203 -0.84 4.84 19.33
CA LYS A 203 -2.21 4.71 19.79
C LYS A 203 -2.33 4.76 21.32
N ALA A 204 -1.48 4.01 22.03
CA ALA A 204 -1.47 3.98 23.49
C ALA A 204 -1.21 5.36 24.13
N HIS A 205 -0.46 6.22 23.45
CA HIS A 205 -0.14 7.57 23.92
C HIS A 205 -1.12 8.65 23.46
N MET A 206 -1.77 8.48 22.30
CA MET A 206 -2.74 9.45 21.77
C MET A 206 -4.17 9.20 22.25
N GLU A 207 -4.61 7.94 22.28
CA GLU A 207 -5.99 7.55 22.60
C GLU A 207 -6.24 7.46 24.11
N THR A 208 -6.04 8.58 24.81
CA THR A 208 -6.18 8.67 26.27
C THR A 208 -7.62 8.78 26.77
N VAL A 209 -8.56 9.08 25.87
CA VAL A 209 -9.98 9.25 26.19
C VAL A 209 -10.87 8.42 25.27
N VAL A 210 -11.95 7.88 25.81
CA VAL A 210 -12.98 7.22 25.01
C VAL A 210 -13.78 8.30 24.27
N PRO A 211 -13.84 8.30 22.92
CA PRO A 211 -14.42 9.36 22.10
C PRO A 211 -15.97 9.27 22.05
N VAL A 212 -16.60 9.35 23.22
CA VAL A 212 -18.05 9.32 23.38
C VAL A 212 -18.50 10.59 24.08
N THR A 213 -19.35 11.35 23.41
CA THR A 213 -19.86 12.65 23.88
C THR A 213 -21.35 12.55 24.23
N GLN A 214 -21.87 13.57 24.93
CA GLN A 214 -23.30 13.66 25.20
C GLN A 214 -24.14 13.75 23.92
N GLU A 215 -23.59 14.32 22.85
CA GLU A 215 -24.24 14.39 21.53
C GLU A 215 -24.52 12.99 20.97
N ASP A 216 -23.65 12.02 21.21
CA ASP A 216 -23.85 10.64 20.72
C ASP A 216 -25.05 9.96 21.39
N ILE A 217 -25.35 10.33 22.63
CA ILE A 217 -26.55 9.89 23.34
C ILE A 217 -27.78 10.62 22.81
N GLN A 218 -27.68 11.92 22.55
CA GLN A 218 -28.79 12.73 22.02
C GLN A 218 -29.18 12.34 20.59
N ASN A 219 -28.20 11.97 19.76
CA ASN A 219 -28.39 11.58 18.37
C ASN A 219 -28.82 10.11 18.21
N ARG A 220 -28.88 9.34 19.30
CA ARG A 220 -29.37 7.96 19.29
C ARG A 220 -30.76 7.88 19.93
N PRO A 221 -31.64 7.00 19.44
CA PRO A 221 -32.94 6.80 20.07
C PRO A 221 -32.74 6.16 21.45
N VAL A 222 -33.06 6.91 22.50
CA VAL A 222 -33.08 6.43 23.89
C VAL A 222 -34.50 6.04 24.25
N PHE A 223 -34.71 4.77 24.57
CA PHE A 223 -36.03 4.23 24.89
C PHE A 223 -36.27 4.26 26.39
N LYS A 224 -37.43 4.75 26.82
CA LYS A 224 -37.78 4.87 28.24
C LYS A 224 -38.31 3.55 28.82
N ASN A 225 -38.85 2.67 27.98
CA ASN A 225 -39.40 1.39 28.39
C ASN A 225 -39.26 0.31 27.29
N GLU A 226 -39.52 -0.95 27.67
CA GLU A 226 -39.40 -2.08 26.75
C GLU A 226 -40.39 -2.02 25.58
N GLN A 227 -41.57 -1.41 25.76
CA GLN A 227 -42.58 -1.33 24.72
C GLN A 227 -42.14 -0.41 23.57
N GLU A 228 -41.54 0.73 23.90
CA GLU A 228 -40.97 1.67 22.93
C GLU A 228 -39.84 1.03 22.11
N LEU A 229 -38.98 0.24 22.78
CA LEU A 229 -37.93 -0.53 22.13
C LEU A 229 -38.49 -1.60 21.18
N ARG A 230 -39.55 -2.32 21.59
CA ARG A 230 -40.21 -3.32 20.73
C ARG A 230 -40.82 -2.67 19.49
N HIS A 231 -41.56 -1.58 19.67
CA HIS A 231 -42.13 -0.84 18.54
C HIS A 231 -41.06 -0.32 17.58
N HIS A 232 -39.94 0.19 18.08
CA HIS A 232 -38.83 0.61 17.24
C HIS A 232 -38.23 -0.55 16.44
N ARG A 233 -38.03 -1.72 17.06
CA ARG A 233 -37.53 -2.92 16.38
C ARG A 233 -38.52 -3.46 15.34
N ASP A 234 -39.81 -3.44 15.64
CA ASP A 234 -40.86 -3.90 14.73
C ASP A 234 -41.04 -2.95 13.54
N ALA A 235 -40.80 -1.65 13.74
CA ALA A 235 -40.81 -0.65 12.68
C ALA A 235 -39.55 -0.69 11.79
N GLN A 236 -38.45 -1.30 12.27
CA GLN A 236 -37.26 -1.49 11.46
C GLN A 236 -37.50 -2.56 10.39
N SER A 237 -37.44 -2.14 9.12
CA SER A 237 -37.52 -3.07 8.00
C SER A 237 -36.20 -3.85 7.87
N ASN A 238 -36.12 -4.98 8.56
CA ASN A 238 -34.99 -5.91 8.46
C ASN A 238 -35.16 -6.89 7.29
N LYS A 239 -35.67 -6.41 6.15
CA LYS A 239 -35.79 -7.25 4.96
C LYS A 239 -34.37 -7.51 4.43
N PRO A 240 -33.97 -8.77 4.19
CA PRO A 240 -32.70 -9.03 3.53
C PRO A 240 -32.69 -8.36 2.15
N MET A 241 -31.50 -7.98 1.69
CA MET A 241 -31.31 -7.43 0.35
C MET A 241 -31.96 -8.35 -0.69
N SER A 242 -32.59 -7.76 -1.71
CA SER A 242 -33.06 -8.54 -2.86
C SER A 242 -31.89 -9.19 -3.60
N GLU A 243 -32.18 -10.16 -4.48
CA GLU A 243 -31.12 -10.81 -5.27
C GLU A 243 -30.38 -9.79 -6.16
N GLU A 244 -31.10 -8.84 -6.75
CA GLU A 244 -30.51 -7.80 -7.59
C GLU A 244 -29.60 -6.87 -6.78
N GLU A 245 -30.07 -6.37 -5.64
CA GLU A 245 -29.26 -5.53 -4.73
C GLU A 245 -28.03 -6.29 -4.21
N SER A 246 -28.19 -7.57 -3.86
CA SER A 246 -27.09 -8.41 -3.40
C SER A 246 -26.04 -8.62 -4.49
N ARG A 247 -26.46 -8.85 -5.74
CA ARG A 247 -25.54 -8.96 -6.89
C ARG A 247 -24.81 -7.65 -7.15
N MET A 248 -25.49 -6.51 -7.04
CA MET A 248 -24.86 -5.20 -7.18
C MET A 248 -23.83 -4.94 -6.09
N TYR A 249 -24.16 -5.24 -4.83
CA TYR A 249 -23.25 -5.12 -3.69
C TYR A 249 -21.98 -5.97 -3.87
N LEU A 250 -22.14 -7.24 -4.27
CA LEU A 250 -21.00 -8.13 -4.53
C LEU A 250 -20.15 -7.66 -5.72
N ASP A 251 -20.78 -7.07 -6.76
CA ASP A 251 -20.04 -6.52 -7.89
C ASP A 251 -19.22 -5.28 -7.49
N GLU A 252 -19.77 -4.41 -6.65
CA GLU A 252 -19.07 -3.26 -6.10
C GLU A 252 -17.89 -3.68 -5.21
N GLN A 253 -18.10 -4.67 -4.34
CA GLN A 253 -17.02 -5.23 -3.51
C GLN A 253 -15.90 -5.81 -4.38
N ARG A 254 -16.24 -6.61 -5.38
CA ARG A 254 -15.26 -7.18 -6.33
C ARG A 254 -14.52 -6.10 -7.12
N LYS A 255 -15.17 -5.00 -7.48
CA LYS A 255 -14.50 -3.86 -8.13
C LYS A 255 -13.46 -3.21 -7.19
N GLY A 256 -13.78 -3.07 -5.92
CA GLY A 256 -12.84 -2.60 -4.89
C GLY A 256 -11.65 -3.54 -4.72
N GLU A 257 -11.90 -4.84 -4.60
CA GLU A 257 -10.87 -5.88 -4.52
C GLU A 257 -9.97 -5.87 -5.75
N ASN A 258 -10.54 -5.86 -6.96
CA ASN A 258 -9.76 -5.79 -8.19
C ASN A 258 -8.88 -4.53 -8.28
N LYS A 259 -9.36 -3.39 -7.77
CA LYS A 259 -8.58 -2.15 -7.73
C LYS A 259 -7.35 -2.33 -6.84
N ASN A 260 -7.54 -2.89 -5.65
CA ASN A 260 -6.46 -3.18 -4.71
C ASN A 260 -5.47 -4.19 -5.30
N ASP A 261 -5.95 -5.23 -5.97
CA ASP A 261 -5.10 -6.24 -6.61
C ASP A 261 -4.24 -5.66 -7.73
N VAL A 262 -4.79 -4.78 -8.56
CA VAL A 262 -4.04 -4.12 -9.64
C VAL A 262 -3.01 -3.14 -9.06
N GLN A 263 -3.36 -2.42 -7.99
CA GLN A 263 -2.42 -1.57 -7.26
C GLN A 263 -1.27 -2.38 -6.65
N ARG A 264 -1.58 -3.48 -5.96
CA ARG A 264 -0.60 -4.42 -5.39
C ARG A 264 0.31 -4.98 -6.48
N ALA A 265 -0.25 -5.45 -7.58
CA ALA A 265 0.51 -5.97 -8.73
C ALA A 265 1.46 -4.92 -9.33
N PHE A 266 1.02 -3.66 -9.42
CA PHE A 266 1.85 -2.55 -9.89
C PHE A 266 3.00 -2.25 -8.94
N LYS A 267 2.73 -2.14 -7.64
CA LYS A 267 3.77 -1.87 -6.63
C LYS A 267 4.81 -3.00 -6.60
N LEU A 268 4.37 -4.26 -6.62
CA LEU A 268 5.26 -5.43 -6.71
C LEU A 268 6.12 -5.42 -7.97
N ALA A 269 5.54 -5.05 -9.13
CA ALA A 269 6.30 -4.95 -10.38
C ALA A 269 7.36 -3.83 -10.32
N LYS A 270 7.04 -2.68 -9.69
CA LYS A 270 7.99 -1.58 -9.47
C LYS A 270 9.12 -2.00 -8.52
N GLN A 271 8.80 -2.74 -7.46
CA GLN A 271 9.78 -3.28 -6.52
C GLN A 271 10.71 -4.32 -7.18
N ASP A 272 10.19 -5.24 -7.98
CA ASP A 272 11.00 -6.21 -8.75
C ASP A 272 11.94 -5.48 -9.72
N GLU A 273 11.46 -4.42 -10.40
CA GLU A 273 12.31 -3.62 -11.28
C GLU A 273 13.42 -2.89 -10.51
N ALA A 274 13.10 -2.26 -9.37
CA ALA A 274 14.07 -1.60 -8.51
C ALA A 274 15.11 -2.61 -7.96
N ALA A 275 14.67 -3.78 -7.51
CA ALA A 275 15.51 -4.88 -7.04
C ALA A 275 16.49 -5.36 -8.11
N ARG A 276 16.02 -5.54 -9.36
CA ARG A 276 16.88 -5.91 -10.49
C ARG A 276 17.91 -4.83 -10.80
N ARG A 277 17.49 -3.57 -10.90
CA ARG A 277 18.41 -2.44 -11.14
C ARG A 277 19.48 -2.33 -10.05
N ALA A 278 19.07 -2.46 -8.77
CA ALA A 278 20.00 -2.42 -7.64
C ALA A 278 20.97 -3.61 -7.67
N ASN A 279 20.49 -4.82 -7.95
CA ASN A 279 21.33 -6.00 -8.05
C ASN A 279 22.33 -5.92 -9.22
N GLU A 280 21.90 -5.46 -10.40
CA GLU A 280 22.80 -5.22 -11.54
C GLU A 280 23.87 -4.18 -11.21
N ALA A 281 23.48 -3.08 -10.57
CA ALA A 281 24.40 -2.03 -10.14
C ALA A 281 25.39 -2.56 -9.08
N TRP A 282 24.90 -3.33 -8.12
CA TRP A 282 25.70 -3.97 -7.08
C TRP A 282 26.74 -4.94 -7.67
N ILE A 283 26.32 -5.85 -8.56
CA ILE A 283 27.22 -6.76 -9.28
C ILE A 283 28.23 -5.98 -10.13
N SER A 284 27.82 -4.88 -10.78
CA SER A 284 28.73 -4.04 -11.56
C SER A 284 29.79 -3.35 -10.69
N GLY A 285 29.41 -2.93 -9.48
CA GLY A 285 30.33 -2.38 -8.48
C GLY A 285 31.38 -3.41 -8.07
N PHE A 286 30.96 -4.65 -7.81
CA PHE A 286 31.90 -5.73 -7.52
C PHE A 286 32.84 -6.02 -8.68
N LYS A 287 32.35 -6.03 -9.93
CA LYS A 287 33.21 -6.23 -11.11
C LYS A 287 34.32 -5.18 -11.20
N ARG A 288 34.04 -3.92 -10.88
CA ARG A 288 35.03 -2.82 -10.90
C ARG A 288 36.08 -2.93 -9.80
N ILE A 289 35.73 -3.50 -8.65
CA ILE A 289 36.63 -3.64 -7.49
C ILE A 289 37.39 -4.98 -7.54
N GLY A 290 36.81 -6.00 -8.20
CA GLY A 290 37.37 -7.34 -8.35
C GLY A 290 38.38 -7.49 -9.48
N CYS A 291 38.39 -6.56 -10.44
CA CYS A 291 39.51 -6.34 -11.37
C CYS A 291 40.60 -5.51 -10.70
#